data_AF-A0A1Y3XTZ0-F1
#
_entry.id   AF-A0A1Y3XTZ0-F1
#
_cell.length_a   1.000
_cell.length_b   1.000
_cell.length_c   1.000
_cell.angle_alpha   90.00
_cell.angle_beta   90.00
_cell.angle_gamma   90.00
#
_symmetry.space_group_name_H-M   'P 1'
#
loop_
_entity.id
_entity.type
_entity.pdbx_description
1 polymer ?
#
loop_
_entity_poly.entity_id
_entity_poly.type
_entity_poly.pdbx_seq_one_letter_code
_entity_poly.pdbx_strand_id
1 'polypeptide(L)' 'MRIGEKITWTPSAFEHELNGERANKMRKLRSVTGRIVYIHPARRYYMAEASVGSEIIRECFPINER' A
#
# COMPACT_ATOMS: atom_id res chain seq x y z
N MET A 1 -8.86 0.06 11.50
CA MET A 1 -8.77 1.13 10.49
C MET A 1 -9.10 2.49 11.07
N ARG A 2 -8.07 3.28 11.32
CA ARG A 2 -8.10 4.67 11.78
C ARG A 2 -7.03 5.46 11.02
N ILE A 3 -7.20 6.77 10.88
CA ILE A 3 -6.15 7.64 10.35
C ILE A 3 -4.93 7.55 11.28
N GLY A 4 -3.73 7.43 10.69
CA GLY A 4 -2.47 7.21 11.39
C GLY A 4 -2.10 5.75 11.64
N GLU A 5 -3.03 4.80 11.44
CA GLU A 5 -2.76 3.37 11.58
C GLU A 5 -1.71 2.92 10.56
N LYS A 6 -0.71 2.16 11.01
CA LYS A 6 0.35 1.65 10.14
C LYS A 6 -0.16 0.49 9.29
N ILE A 7 0.25 0.48 8.04
CA ILE A 7 -0.02 -0.61 7.10
C ILE A 7 1.21 -0.88 6.26
N THR A 8 1.46 -2.16 5.97
CA THR A 8 2.50 -2.61 5.06
C THR A 8 1.85 -3.17 3.80
N TRP A 9 2.28 -2.70 2.63
CA TRP A 9 1.78 -3.17 1.34
C TRP A 9 2.91 -3.19 0.30
N THR A 10 2.70 -3.90 -0.81
CA THR A 10 3.56 -3.79 -1.99
C THR A 10 2.92 -2.80 -2.95
N PRO A 11 3.56 -1.64 -3.23
CA PRO A 11 3.05 -0.68 -4.19
C PRO A 11 2.83 -1.29 -5.57
N SER A 12 1.69 -0.98 -6.18
CA SER A 12 1.34 -1.33 -7.56
C SER A 12 2.38 -0.84 -8.58
N ALA A 13 3.03 0.29 -8.28
CA ALA A 13 4.14 0.84 -9.06
C ALA A 13 5.33 -0.14 -9.19
N PHE A 14 5.45 -1.13 -8.29
CA PHE A 14 6.50 -2.15 -8.34
C PHE A 14 6.05 -3.45 -9.01
N GLU A 15 4.80 -3.59 -9.44
CA GLU A 15 4.27 -4.84 -9.99
C GLU A 15 4.65 -5.07 -11.46
N HIS A 16 4.86 -4.03 -12.27
CA HIS A 16 5.19 -4.17 -13.70
C HIS A 16 6.62 -4.71 -13.98
N GLU A 17 7.48 -4.82 -12.97
CA GLU A 17 8.85 -5.33 -13.15
C GLU A 17 8.97 -6.86 -13.04
N LEU A 18 7.89 -7.58 -12.70
CA LEU A 18 8.01 -8.96 -12.22
C LEU A 18 7.07 -9.94 -12.93
N ASN A 19 7.59 -10.61 -13.96
CA ASN A 19 7.02 -11.86 -14.47
C ASN A 19 7.78 -13.07 -13.90
N GLY A 20 7.08 -14.03 -13.27
CA GLY A 20 7.60 -15.36 -12.89
C GLY A 20 7.70 -15.67 -11.37
N GLU A 21 8.02 -16.92 -11.01
CA GLU A 21 8.03 -17.44 -9.63
C GLU A 21 9.02 -16.74 -8.67
N ARG A 22 10.04 -16.04 -9.19
CA ARG A 22 10.94 -15.16 -8.41
C ARG A 22 10.24 -13.91 -7.86
N ALA A 23 9.06 -13.56 -8.38
CA ALA A 23 8.30 -12.38 -7.99
C ALA A 23 7.86 -12.42 -6.52
N ASN A 24 7.48 -13.58 -5.98
CA ASN A 24 6.94 -13.66 -4.61
C ASN A 24 7.99 -13.39 -3.52
N LYS A 25 9.24 -13.82 -3.70
CA LYS A 25 10.35 -13.49 -2.78
C LYS A 25 10.74 -12.01 -2.89
N MET A 26 10.73 -11.43 -4.10
CA MET A 26 11.02 -10.02 -4.31
C MET A 26 9.92 -9.08 -3.80
N ARG A 27 8.64 -9.47 -3.88
CA ARG A 27 7.51 -8.71 -3.32
C ARG A 27 7.68 -8.40 -1.83
N LYS A 28 8.17 -9.36 -1.04
CA LYS A 28 8.48 -9.14 0.40
C LYS A 28 9.60 -8.11 0.63
N LEU A 29 10.59 -8.03 -0.27
CA LEU A 29 11.69 -7.06 -0.18
C LEU A 29 11.29 -5.65 -0.67
N ARG A 30 10.18 -5.54 -1.40
CA ARG A 30 9.65 -4.30 -2.01
C ARG A 30 8.41 -3.75 -1.29
N SER A 31 8.03 -4.36 -0.16
CA SER A 31 6.91 -3.85 0.64
C SER A 31 7.33 -2.58 1.38
N VAL A 32 6.44 -1.60 1.39
CA VAL A 32 6.62 -0.34 2.11
C VAL A 32 5.74 -0.35 3.35
N THR A 33 6.19 0.30 4.41
CA THR A 33 5.37 0.52 5.61
C THR A 33 5.04 1.99 5.70
N GLY A 34 3.75 2.29 5.61
CA GLY A 34 3.20 3.63 5.67
C GLY A 34 2.11 3.75 6.71
N ARG A 35 1.27 4.77 6.55
CA ARG A 35 0.14 5.05 7.44
C ARG A 35 -1.09 5.43 6.64
N ILE A 36 -2.27 5.13 7.18
CA ILE A 36 -3.53 5.61 6.63
C ILE A 36 -3.61 7.13 6.80
N VAL A 37 -3.77 7.87 5.70
CA VAL A 37 -3.88 9.34 5.70
C VAL A 37 -5.29 9.83 5.41
N TYR A 38 -6.14 8.97 4.87
CA TYR A 38 -7.53 9.27 4.57
C TYR A 38 -8.40 8.02 4.64
N ILE A 39 -9.63 8.17 5.13
CA ILE A 39 -10.67 7.13 5.07
C ILE A 39 -11.89 7.79 4.44
N HIS A 40 -12.42 7.17 3.38
CA HIS A 40 -13.61 7.70 2.72
C HIS A 40 -14.79 7.78 3.71
N PRO A 41 -15.57 8.88 3.76
CA PRO A 41 -16.66 9.05 4.74
C PRO A 41 -17.67 7.90 4.76
N ALA A 42 -18.05 7.39 3.58
CA ALA A 42 -18.91 6.21 3.43
C ALA A 42 -18.18 4.86 3.55
N ARG A 43 -16.95 4.84 4.11
CA ARG A 43 -16.12 3.64 4.34
C ARG A 43 -15.93 2.72 3.12
N ARG A 44 -15.82 3.31 1.92
CA ARG A 44 -15.64 2.54 0.66
C ARG A 44 -14.18 2.16 0.40
N TYR A 45 -13.25 3.04 0.76
CA TYR A 45 -11.82 2.86 0.57
C TYR A 45 -11.05 3.71 1.61
N TYR A 46 -9.76 3.41 1.77
CA TYR A 46 -8.82 4.25 2.50
C TYR A 46 -7.58 4.53 1.64
N MET A 47 -6.88 5.62 1.94
CA MET A 47 -5.61 5.96 1.30
C MET A 47 -4.48 5.81 2.30
N ALA A 48 -3.42 5.09 1.91
CA ALA A 48 -2.20 4.98 2.68
C ALA A 48 -1.07 5.78 2.03
N GLU A 49 -0.18 6.33 2.86
CA GLU A 49 1.00 7.10 2.46
C GLU A 49 2.26 6.47 3.05
N ALA A 50 3.30 6.29 2.23
CA ALA A 50 4.63 5.85 2.66
C ALA A 50 5.71 6.71 2.00
N SER A 51 6.77 6.99 2.75
CA SER A 51 8.00 7.60 2.21
C SER A 51 8.94 6.50 1.70
N VAL A 52 9.43 6.65 0.48
CA VAL A 52 10.39 5.73 -0.16
C VAL A 52 11.54 6.55 -0.72
N GLY A 53 12.66 6.61 0.00
CA GLY A 53 13.76 7.49 -0.35
C GLY A 53 13.36 8.96 -0.24
N SER A 54 13.48 9.73 -1.32
CA SER A 54 13.04 11.13 -1.43
C SER A 54 11.57 11.27 -1.80
N GLU A 55 10.90 10.19 -2.19
CA GLU A 55 9.56 10.23 -2.77
C GLU A 55 8.48 9.81 -1.76
N ILE A 56 7.24 10.21 -2.06
CA ILE A 56 6.04 9.81 -1.31
C ILE A 56 5.14 9.01 -2.24
N ILE A 57 4.80 7.80 -1.83
CA ILE A 57 3.81 6.96 -2.52
C ILE A 57 2.49 7.06 -1.77
N ARG A 58 1.40 7.25 -2.52
CA ARG A 58 0.03 7.18 -2.03
C ARG A 58 -0.78 6.19 -2.84
N GLU A 59 -1.44 5.27 -2.16
CA GLU A 59 -2.30 4.26 -2.78
C GLU A 59 -3.63 4.13 -2.06
N CYS A 60 -4.68 3.86 -2.83
CA CYS A 60 -6.04 3.67 -2.35
C CYS A 60 -6.39 2.18 -2.32
N PHE A 61 -6.96 1.74 -1.22
CA PHE A 61 -7.37 0.35 -1.00
C PHE A 61 -8.86 0.28 -0.67
N PRO A 62 -9.61 -0.65 -1.29
CA PRO A 62 -11.00 -0.86 -0.93
C PRO A 62 -11.10 -1.34 0.52
N ILE A 63 -12.16 -0.89 1.20
CA ILE A 63 -12.54 -1.42 2.51
C ILE A 63 -13.51 -2.56 2.22
N ASN A 64 -13.01 -3.79 2.24
CA ASN A 64 -13.90 -4.94 2.17
C ASN A 64 -14.52 -5.12 3.56
N GLU A 65 -15.77 -4.69 3.73
CA GLU A 65 -16.61 -5.12 4.86
C GLU A 65 -16.90 -6.61 4.64
N ARG A 66 -16.31 -7.45 5.50
CA ARG A 66 -16.56 -8.88 5.53
C ARG A 66 -17.46 -9.20 6.71
#